data_AF-A0A9R1TT13-F1
#
_entry.id   AF-A0A9R1TT13-F1
#
_cell.length_a   1.000
_cell.length_b   1.000
_cell.length_c   1.000
_cell.angle_alpha   90.00
_cell.angle_beta   90.00
_cell.angle_gamma   90.00
#
_symmetry.space_group_name_H-M   'P 1'
#
loop_
_entity.id
_entity.type
_entity.pdbx_description
1 polymer ?
#
loop_
_entity_poly.entity_id
_entity_poly.type
_entity_poly.pdbx_seq_one_letter_code
_entity_poly.pdbx_strand_id
1 'polypeptide(L)'
;MGVMKLLLSITIVCLLWSGFSTIDASNTEGMCSSSACNCDSYGGLTCNCADQVEELILTSDGDHPLSSFTHWIIIRNCPSVILMNSSLTRMSNLRSIEFIDINNLTLFTESFELSPKTMRTSVTIRSSNIQVLPSYTFRGDMEAISFENVQINLINAFAFTNLAGTETLRLEDCTFDIIEEQAFKKFDVNYLHIIRGTLGSEVPSRAINDLEVLTTFRLDGVKMGIVKSSAFVIKKPKTVSIQNCVIESLEAEAFDIAATGGVHIKNNTFKNLVTGSFLGIRADRGNNGIKSESYYDITFTNNTLNNFEEGSVMFNRDDFQPIIDNVIINRTCDCTYLKTWMNNILNYTIYPRFYRSLSTRAVRKMNFDAIEERTFMCIDDSTNYLRFDEFEATNCTLSSSIMYLLLAAVGLIVILAFVIGIIIWYCRENGGQDRWMSVPTSAPDVVSQKNGVIGRNGSTQSAPVDSRITMVVPDGRLYRETEFHVIVEKAEPLTTEL
;
A
#
# COMPACT_ATOMS: atom_id res chain seq x y z
N MET A 1 -2.83 -48.98 -94.21
CA MET A 1 -3.18 -47.54 -94.27
C MET A 1 -3.75 -47.18 -92.90
N GLY A 2 -2.92 -46.97 -91.87
CA GLY A 2 -2.07 -45.80 -91.65
C GLY A 2 -2.70 -45.05 -90.47
N VAL A 3 -2.38 -45.36 -89.21
CA VAL A 3 -1.22 -44.84 -88.45
C VAL A 3 -0.94 -43.37 -88.77
N MET A 4 -1.94 -42.50 -88.60
CA MET A 4 -1.73 -41.03 -88.68
C MET A 4 -2.87 -40.22 -88.02
N LYS A 5 -3.32 -40.60 -86.81
CA LYS A 5 -4.32 -39.82 -86.05
C LYS A 5 -4.12 -39.84 -84.53
N LEU A 6 -2.87 -39.85 -84.07
CA LEU A 6 -2.59 -39.84 -82.62
C LEU A 6 -1.36 -39.01 -82.24
N LEU A 7 -1.20 -37.84 -82.84
CA LEU A 7 -0.08 -36.92 -82.56
C LEU A 7 -0.48 -35.43 -82.60
N LEU A 8 -1.74 -35.10 -82.27
CA LEU A 8 -2.23 -33.71 -82.31
C LEU A 8 -3.11 -33.30 -81.12
N SER A 9 -3.00 -34.01 -79.99
CA SER A 9 -3.81 -33.69 -78.79
C SER A 9 -3.01 -33.68 -77.47
N ILE A 10 -1.67 -33.58 -77.53
CA ILE A 10 -0.82 -33.49 -76.32
C ILE A 10 -0.05 -32.14 -76.23
N THR A 11 -0.23 -31.23 -77.19
CA THR A 11 0.42 -29.90 -77.16
C THR A 11 -0.46 -28.75 -76.67
N ILE A 12 -1.74 -28.98 -76.35
CA ILE A 12 -2.65 -27.92 -75.84
C ILE A 12 -2.94 -28.04 -74.33
N VAL A 13 -2.59 -29.17 -73.69
CA VAL A 13 -2.78 -29.36 -72.24
C VAL A 13 -1.55 -28.94 -71.41
N CYS A 14 -0.38 -28.78 -72.04
CA CYS A 14 0.83 -28.27 -71.36
C CYS A 14 0.96 -26.74 -71.33
N LEU A 15 0.04 -25.98 -71.95
CA LEU A 15 0.05 -24.51 -71.95
C LEU A 15 -0.93 -23.88 -70.94
N LEU A 16 -1.67 -24.69 -70.18
CA LEU A 16 -2.60 -24.23 -69.12
C LEU A 16 -2.14 -24.58 -67.70
N TRP A 17 -0.93 -25.15 -67.56
CA TRP A 17 -0.29 -25.49 -66.28
C TRP A 17 1.04 -24.75 -66.05
N SER A 18 1.25 -23.63 -66.72
CA SER A 18 2.35 -22.69 -66.44
C SER A 18 1.83 -21.29 -66.05
N GLY A 19 0.59 -21.22 -65.56
CA GLY A 19 -0.09 -19.99 -65.13
C GLY A 19 -0.27 -19.87 -63.61
N PHE A 20 0.34 -20.76 -62.81
CA PHE A 20 0.72 -20.37 -61.45
C PHE A 20 2.05 -19.65 -61.58
N SER A 21 1.96 -18.41 -62.05
CA SER A 21 2.98 -17.42 -61.75
C SER A 21 3.06 -17.38 -60.24
N THR A 22 4.13 -17.96 -59.69
CA THR A 22 4.73 -17.41 -58.49
C THR A 22 4.75 -15.91 -58.72
N ILE A 23 3.97 -15.18 -57.92
CA ILE A 23 4.15 -13.74 -57.78
C ILE A 23 5.56 -13.65 -57.22
N ASP A 24 6.53 -13.53 -58.13
CA ASP A 24 7.87 -13.11 -57.81
C ASP A 24 7.68 -11.75 -57.14
N ALA A 25 7.88 -11.72 -55.83
CA ALA A 25 8.04 -10.52 -55.04
C ALA A 25 9.37 -9.83 -55.42
N SER A 26 9.65 -9.69 -56.72
CA SER A 26 10.89 -9.15 -57.29
C SER A 26 10.81 -7.63 -57.38
N ASN A 27 10.57 -6.98 -56.26
CA ASN A 27 10.81 -5.55 -56.04
C ASN A 27 11.21 -5.34 -54.56
N THR A 28 12.15 -6.16 -54.07
CA THR A 28 12.79 -5.99 -52.76
C THR A 28 13.98 -5.02 -52.86
N GLU A 29 13.76 -3.82 -53.39
CA GLU A 29 14.64 -2.67 -53.13
C GLU A 29 14.01 -1.92 -51.95
N GLY A 30 14.51 -2.19 -50.73
CA GLY A 30 13.94 -1.65 -49.50
C GLY A 30 14.72 -2.16 -48.28
N MET A 31 14.12 -2.12 -47.09
CA MET A 31 14.78 -2.57 -45.85
C MET A 31 15.32 -4.01 -45.92
N CYS A 32 14.76 -4.84 -46.79
CA CYS A 32 15.18 -6.23 -47.04
C CYS A 32 16.56 -6.36 -47.72
N SER A 33 17.12 -5.28 -48.27
CA SER A 33 18.47 -5.30 -48.84
C SER A 33 19.56 -5.02 -47.80
N SER A 34 19.19 -4.61 -46.59
CA SER A 34 20.12 -4.46 -45.47
C SER A 34 20.60 -5.81 -44.97
N SER A 35 21.91 -5.94 -44.74
CA SER A 35 22.52 -7.18 -44.24
C SER A 35 22.03 -7.61 -42.85
N ALA A 36 21.44 -6.68 -42.07
CA ALA A 36 20.88 -6.96 -40.75
C ALA A 36 19.42 -7.46 -40.79
N CYS A 37 18.75 -7.35 -41.94
CA CYS A 37 17.32 -7.58 -42.08
C CYS A 37 17.03 -8.69 -43.09
N ASN A 38 16.04 -9.52 -42.78
CA ASN A 38 15.53 -10.54 -43.67
C ASN A 38 14.03 -10.35 -43.86
N CYS A 39 13.57 -10.53 -45.09
CA CYS A 39 12.17 -10.46 -45.43
C CYS A 39 11.65 -11.81 -45.90
N ASP A 40 10.56 -12.28 -45.32
CA ASP A 40 9.91 -13.52 -45.75
C ASP A 40 8.91 -13.28 -46.90
N SER A 41 8.52 -14.37 -47.57
CA SER A 41 7.51 -14.33 -48.65
C SER A 41 6.09 -13.99 -48.16
N TYR A 42 5.87 -13.98 -46.85
CA TYR A 42 4.59 -13.69 -46.20
C TYR A 42 4.49 -12.22 -45.73
N GLY A 43 5.48 -11.38 -46.05
CA GLY A 43 5.51 -9.97 -45.67
C GLY A 43 6.01 -9.73 -44.25
N GLY A 44 6.88 -10.60 -43.73
CA GLY A 44 7.61 -10.40 -42.50
C GLY A 44 8.91 -9.67 -42.68
N LEU A 45 9.16 -8.70 -41.82
CA LEU A 45 10.44 -8.04 -41.67
C LEU A 45 11.04 -8.46 -40.34
N THR A 46 12.15 -9.18 -40.38
CA THR A 46 12.92 -9.53 -39.18
C THR A 46 14.31 -8.95 -39.27
N CYS A 47 14.70 -8.10 -38.33
CA CYS A 47 16.06 -7.56 -38.24
C CYS A 47 16.74 -8.00 -36.95
N ASN A 48 18.00 -8.42 -37.05
CA ASN A 48 18.84 -8.78 -35.91
C ASN A 48 20.20 -8.09 -36.05
N CYS A 49 20.48 -7.11 -35.18
CA CYS A 49 21.70 -6.30 -35.30
C CYS A 49 22.83 -6.75 -34.35
N ALA A 50 22.83 -8.01 -33.87
CA ALA A 50 23.82 -8.51 -32.92
C ALA A 50 25.28 -8.29 -33.37
N ASP A 51 25.54 -8.39 -34.68
CA ASP A 51 26.86 -8.23 -35.29
C ASP A 51 27.06 -6.87 -35.96
N GLN A 52 26.12 -5.94 -35.81
CA GLN A 52 26.10 -4.65 -36.52
C GLN A 52 26.25 -3.49 -35.53
N VAL A 53 27.13 -2.55 -35.87
CA VAL A 53 27.40 -1.36 -35.06
C VAL A 53 26.53 -0.17 -35.48
N GLU A 54 25.91 -0.26 -36.65
CA GLU A 54 25.17 0.85 -37.26
C GLU A 54 23.74 0.97 -36.72
N GLU A 55 23.22 2.19 -36.80
CA GLU A 55 21.84 2.51 -36.42
C GLU A 55 20.85 1.97 -37.45
N LEU A 56 19.76 1.34 -36.99
CA LEU A 56 18.69 0.88 -37.86
C LEU A 56 17.60 1.95 -37.96
N ILE A 57 17.45 2.55 -39.15
CA ILE A 57 16.46 3.59 -39.40
C ILE A 57 15.26 3.00 -40.14
N LEU A 58 14.10 3.01 -39.50
CA LEU A 58 12.83 2.55 -40.06
C LEU A 58 12.06 3.76 -40.59
N THR A 59 11.84 3.79 -41.89
CA THR A 59 11.20 4.92 -42.59
C THR A 59 10.30 4.43 -43.73
N SER A 60 9.24 5.17 -44.05
CA SER A 60 8.39 4.88 -45.21
C SER A 60 8.94 5.43 -46.53
N ASP A 61 9.93 6.31 -46.47
CA ASP A 61 10.57 7.00 -47.59
C ASP A 61 12.10 6.97 -47.47
N GLY A 62 12.81 7.04 -48.59
CA GLY A 62 14.29 7.07 -48.63
C GLY A 62 14.89 5.88 -49.35
N ASP A 63 16.16 5.58 -49.04
CA ASP A 63 16.95 4.54 -49.73
C ASP A 63 16.52 3.10 -49.36
N HIS A 64 16.01 2.92 -48.13
CA HIS A 64 15.54 1.64 -47.61
C HIS A 64 14.14 1.76 -47.00
N PRO A 65 13.09 2.02 -47.81
CA PRO A 65 11.74 2.17 -47.28
C PRO A 65 11.20 0.84 -46.76
N LEU A 66 10.31 0.93 -45.77
CA LEU A 66 9.51 -0.21 -45.34
C LEU A 66 8.45 -0.54 -46.40
N SER A 67 8.29 -1.82 -46.71
CA SER A 67 7.31 -2.29 -47.68
C SER A 67 5.88 -2.08 -47.18
N SER A 68 4.98 -1.60 -48.04
CA SER A 68 3.55 -1.45 -47.75
C SER A 68 2.83 -2.79 -47.52
N PHE A 69 3.44 -3.91 -47.95
CA PHE A 69 2.90 -5.26 -47.80
C PHE A 69 3.36 -5.94 -46.50
N THR A 70 4.05 -5.22 -45.61
CA THR A 70 4.56 -5.78 -44.35
C THR A 70 3.41 -6.08 -43.39
N HIS A 71 3.35 -7.31 -42.87
CA HIS A 71 2.33 -7.80 -41.93
C HIS A 71 2.84 -7.86 -40.49
N TRP A 72 4.13 -8.11 -40.30
CA TRP A 72 4.76 -8.21 -38.99
C TRP A 72 6.20 -7.71 -39.05
N ILE A 73 6.58 -6.94 -38.04
CA ILE A 73 7.91 -6.36 -37.90
C ILE A 73 8.51 -6.86 -36.58
N ILE A 74 9.69 -7.46 -36.65
CA ILE A 74 10.41 -7.96 -35.48
C ILE A 74 11.84 -7.45 -35.54
N ILE A 75 12.25 -6.65 -34.56
CA ILE A 75 13.57 -6.04 -34.50
C ILE A 75 14.20 -6.39 -33.17
N ARG A 76 15.41 -6.99 -33.23
CA ARG A 76 16.06 -7.59 -32.06
C ARG A 76 17.54 -7.24 -31.95
N ASN A 77 18.02 -7.13 -30.72
CA ASN A 77 19.45 -6.99 -30.37
C ASN A 77 20.13 -5.82 -31.11
N CYS A 78 19.46 -4.67 -31.21
CA CYS A 78 20.01 -3.53 -31.92
C CYS A 78 20.54 -2.45 -30.98
N PRO A 79 21.77 -1.93 -31.22
CA PRO A 79 22.33 -0.85 -30.41
C PRO A 79 21.49 0.43 -30.45
N SER A 80 20.97 0.77 -31.63
CA SER A 80 20.13 1.94 -31.85
C SER A 80 19.10 1.64 -32.94
N VAL A 81 17.84 1.96 -32.68
CA VAL A 81 16.75 1.88 -33.65
C VAL A 81 16.00 3.19 -33.66
N ILE A 82 15.77 3.73 -34.85
CA ILE A 82 15.04 4.98 -35.06
C ILE A 82 13.78 4.66 -35.85
N LEU A 83 12.61 4.86 -35.25
CA LEU A 83 11.33 4.80 -35.95
C LEU A 83 10.89 6.21 -36.34
N MET A 84 11.03 6.53 -37.61
CA MET A 84 10.69 7.85 -38.15
C MET A 84 9.18 8.10 -38.13
N ASN A 85 8.80 9.36 -38.27
CA ASN A 85 7.40 9.80 -38.28
C ASN A 85 6.60 9.13 -39.40
N SER A 86 5.37 8.71 -39.08
CA SER A 86 4.41 8.14 -40.03
C SER A 86 4.93 6.95 -40.84
N SER A 87 5.97 6.26 -40.37
CA SER A 87 6.64 5.17 -41.09
C SER A 87 5.73 3.97 -41.38
N LEU A 88 4.66 3.81 -40.61
CA LEU A 88 3.75 2.67 -40.67
C LEU A 88 2.44 2.98 -41.42
N THR A 89 2.21 4.23 -41.82
CA THR A 89 0.94 4.70 -42.39
C THR A 89 0.56 4.02 -43.72
N ARG A 90 1.57 3.55 -44.47
CA ARG A 90 1.39 2.86 -45.76
C ARG A 90 1.08 1.36 -45.63
N MET A 91 1.26 0.78 -44.44
CA MET A 91 1.13 -0.66 -44.22
C MET A 91 -0.30 -1.05 -43.89
N SER A 92 -1.15 -1.24 -44.89
CA SER A 92 -2.58 -1.53 -44.65
C SER A 92 -2.86 -2.87 -43.97
N ASN A 93 -1.90 -3.78 -43.95
CA ASN A 93 -2.08 -5.14 -43.43
C ASN A 93 -1.18 -5.44 -42.22
N LEU A 94 -0.58 -4.43 -41.60
CA LEU A 94 0.23 -4.62 -40.41
C LEU A 94 -0.62 -5.23 -39.28
N ARG A 95 -0.04 -6.19 -38.56
CA ARG A 95 -0.71 -6.93 -37.47
C ARG A 95 0.13 -6.94 -36.20
N SER A 96 1.45 -7.01 -36.30
CA SER A 96 2.31 -7.02 -35.12
C SER A 96 3.61 -6.26 -35.33
N ILE A 97 4.06 -5.57 -34.29
CA ILE A 97 5.35 -4.90 -34.23
C ILE A 97 6.01 -5.26 -32.91
N GLU A 98 7.23 -5.79 -32.97
CA GLU A 98 8.01 -6.20 -31.81
C GLU A 98 9.40 -5.56 -31.85
N PHE A 99 9.70 -4.77 -30.83
CA PHE A 99 11.06 -4.30 -30.53
C PHE A 99 11.57 -5.02 -29.29
N ILE A 100 12.70 -5.72 -29.40
CA ILE A 100 13.22 -6.57 -28.33
C ILE A 100 14.72 -6.30 -28.14
N ASP A 101 15.13 -6.06 -26.90
CA ASP A 101 16.55 -5.87 -26.55
C ASP A 101 17.19 -4.72 -27.35
N ILE A 102 16.51 -3.56 -27.38
CA ILE A 102 16.97 -2.36 -28.08
C ILE A 102 17.60 -1.38 -27.09
N ASN A 103 18.90 -1.17 -27.19
CA ASN A 103 19.62 -0.33 -26.21
C ASN A 103 19.21 1.15 -26.29
N ASN A 104 18.87 1.66 -27.47
CA ASN A 104 18.26 2.98 -27.63
C ASN A 104 17.20 2.97 -28.73
N LEU A 105 15.93 3.03 -28.35
CA LEU A 105 14.80 3.14 -29.27
C LEU A 105 14.35 4.60 -29.34
N THR A 106 14.69 5.27 -30.44
CA THR A 106 14.28 6.64 -30.71
C THR A 106 12.98 6.65 -31.50
N LEU A 107 11.95 7.23 -30.90
CA LEU A 107 10.63 7.37 -31.50
C LEU A 107 10.40 8.83 -31.88
N PHE A 108 9.92 9.06 -33.09
CA PHE A 108 9.44 10.37 -33.53
C PHE A 108 7.93 10.52 -33.31
N THR A 109 7.43 11.74 -33.44
CA THR A 109 5.99 12.02 -33.44
C THR A 109 5.30 11.17 -34.51
N GLU A 110 4.14 10.58 -34.20
CA GLU A 110 3.37 9.75 -35.14
C GLU A 110 4.15 8.51 -35.65
N SER A 111 5.17 8.07 -34.91
CA SER A 111 5.96 6.88 -35.26
C SER A 111 5.11 5.60 -35.28
N PHE A 112 4.12 5.49 -34.39
CA PHE A 112 3.12 4.43 -34.40
C PHE A 112 1.76 4.91 -34.95
N GLU A 113 1.74 5.85 -35.90
CA GLU A 113 0.51 6.16 -36.62
C GLU A 113 0.18 5.05 -37.63
N LEU A 114 -0.92 4.35 -37.38
CA LEU A 114 -1.39 3.26 -38.23
C LEU A 114 -2.31 3.75 -39.35
N SER A 115 -2.29 3.04 -40.47
CA SER A 115 -3.23 3.27 -41.57
C SER A 115 -4.68 3.13 -41.09
N PRO A 116 -5.65 3.96 -41.51
CA PRO A 116 -7.05 3.76 -41.16
C PRO A 116 -7.65 2.45 -41.73
N LYS A 117 -6.91 1.78 -42.62
CA LYS A 117 -7.27 0.48 -43.20
C LYS A 117 -6.62 -0.70 -42.46
N THR A 118 -5.70 -0.45 -41.52
CA THR A 118 -5.07 -1.54 -40.78
C THR A 118 -6.10 -2.30 -39.98
N MET A 119 -5.92 -3.61 -39.94
CA MET A 119 -6.58 -4.42 -38.94
C MET A 119 -5.91 -4.18 -37.59
N ARG A 120 -6.64 -4.48 -36.51
CA ARG A 120 -6.17 -4.59 -35.14
C ARG A 120 -4.69 -5.01 -35.05
N THR A 121 -3.82 -4.04 -34.77
CA THR A 121 -2.37 -4.24 -34.71
C THR A 121 -1.91 -4.26 -33.25
N SER A 122 -1.02 -5.20 -32.91
CA SER A 122 -0.36 -5.25 -31.60
C SER A 122 1.04 -4.65 -31.65
N VAL A 123 1.37 -3.76 -30.70
CA VAL A 123 2.71 -3.20 -30.53
C VAL A 123 3.30 -3.71 -29.22
N THR A 124 4.47 -4.32 -29.30
CA THR A 124 5.21 -4.84 -28.15
C THR A 124 6.63 -4.28 -28.12
N ILE A 125 7.03 -3.72 -26.99
CA ILE A 125 8.40 -3.24 -26.74
C ILE A 125 8.91 -3.94 -25.50
N ARG A 126 10.04 -4.65 -25.61
CA ARG A 126 10.64 -5.44 -24.53
C ARG A 126 12.09 -5.06 -24.29
N SER A 127 12.49 -4.99 -23.02
CA SER A 127 13.90 -4.84 -22.61
C SER A 127 14.62 -3.72 -23.37
N SER A 128 13.97 -2.57 -23.48
CA SER A 128 14.43 -1.46 -24.33
C SER A 128 14.45 -0.14 -23.56
N ASN A 129 15.27 0.79 -24.02
CA ASN A 129 15.34 2.14 -23.44
C ASN A 129 14.82 3.17 -24.45
N ILE A 130 13.92 4.04 -24.01
CA ILE A 130 13.33 5.11 -24.80
C ILE A 130 13.62 6.42 -24.08
N GLN A 131 14.39 7.31 -24.71
CA GLN A 131 14.73 8.59 -24.09
C GLN A 131 13.50 9.51 -23.95
N VAL A 132 12.69 9.59 -25.00
CA VAL A 132 11.49 10.43 -25.04
C VAL A 132 10.41 9.65 -25.78
N LEU A 133 9.20 9.68 -25.23
CA LEU A 133 7.98 9.29 -25.92
C LEU A 133 7.26 10.56 -26.38
N PRO A 134 7.42 10.99 -27.65
CA PRO A 134 6.87 12.25 -28.11
C PRO A 134 5.34 12.29 -28.10
N SER A 135 4.79 13.50 -28.21
CA SER A 135 3.36 13.70 -28.44
C SER A 135 2.90 12.97 -29.70
N TYR A 136 1.69 12.41 -29.65
CA TYR A 136 1.07 11.68 -30.76
C TYR A 136 1.87 10.46 -31.23
N THR A 137 2.66 9.84 -30.36
CA THR A 137 3.42 8.62 -30.70
C THR A 137 2.49 7.51 -31.14
N PHE A 138 1.43 7.23 -30.37
CA PHE A 138 0.45 6.20 -30.68
C PHE A 138 -0.86 6.81 -31.16
N ARG A 139 -1.31 6.40 -32.36
CA ARG A 139 -2.54 6.89 -32.99
C ARG A 139 -3.12 5.85 -33.94
N GLY A 140 -4.44 5.61 -33.87
CA GLY A 140 -5.16 4.70 -34.78
C GLY A 140 -5.84 3.53 -34.08
N ASP A 141 -6.22 2.51 -34.87
CA ASP A 141 -6.85 1.27 -34.40
C ASP A 141 -5.78 0.25 -33.97
N MET A 142 -5.44 0.27 -32.69
CA MET A 142 -4.47 -0.63 -32.08
C MET A 142 -5.19 -1.61 -31.19
N GLU A 143 -4.90 -2.91 -31.33
CA GLU A 143 -5.47 -3.94 -30.47
C GLU A 143 -4.84 -3.94 -29.09
N ALA A 144 -3.50 -3.92 -29.06
CA ALA A 144 -2.75 -4.03 -27.83
C ALA A 144 -1.46 -3.22 -27.91
N ILE A 145 -1.12 -2.56 -26.81
CA ILE A 145 0.18 -1.91 -26.60
C ILE A 145 0.76 -2.50 -25.32
N SER A 146 1.93 -3.14 -25.44
CA SER A 146 2.58 -3.83 -24.33
C SER A 146 4.04 -3.39 -24.20
N PHE A 147 4.38 -2.78 -23.07
CA PHE A 147 5.77 -2.50 -22.69
C PHE A 147 6.17 -3.45 -21.57
N GLU A 148 7.32 -4.10 -21.70
CA GLU A 148 7.85 -5.06 -20.73
C GLU A 148 9.33 -4.75 -20.46
N ASN A 149 9.69 -4.48 -19.20
CA ASN A 149 11.06 -4.13 -18.81
C ASN A 149 11.60 -2.95 -19.65
N VAL A 150 10.81 -1.88 -19.80
CA VAL A 150 11.17 -0.70 -20.60
C VAL A 150 11.50 0.47 -19.70
N GLN A 151 12.62 1.13 -19.96
CA GLN A 151 12.96 2.40 -19.32
C GLN A 151 12.53 3.56 -20.24
N ILE A 152 11.79 4.50 -19.69
CA ILE A 152 11.32 5.69 -20.41
C ILE A 152 11.67 6.92 -19.59
N ASN A 153 12.54 7.77 -20.11
CA ASN A 153 12.98 8.96 -19.37
C ASN A 153 11.91 10.06 -19.37
N LEU A 154 11.29 10.36 -20.51
CA LEU A 154 10.22 11.37 -20.58
C LEU A 154 9.03 10.88 -21.40
N ILE A 155 7.82 11.01 -20.84
CA ILE A 155 6.58 10.91 -21.60
C ILE A 155 5.98 12.30 -21.79
N ASN A 156 5.95 12.77 -23.04
CA ASN A 156 5.35 14.05 -23.36
C ASN A 156 3.82 13.99 -23.25
N ALA A 157 3.21 15.16 -23.08
CA ALA A 157 1.77 15.34 -23.20
C ALA A 157 1.26 14.75 -24.52
N PHE A 158 0.09 14.11 -24.48
CA PHE A 158 -0.56 13.48 -25.63
C PHE A 158 0.21 12.36 -26.31
N ALA A 159 1.19 11.73 -25.65
CA ALA A 159 1.90 10.58 -26.22
C ALA A 159 0.95 9.43 -26.58
N PHE A 160 -0.07 9.20 -25.75
CA PHE A 160 -1.16 8.26 -25.99
C PHE A 160 -2.47 9.05 -26.19
N THR A 161 -2.96 9.11 -27.42
CA THR A 161 -4.15 9.89 -27.78
C THR A 161 -4.87 9.28 -28.97
N ASN A 162 -6.20 9.42 -29.01
CA ASN A 162 -7.02 8.92 -30.12
C ASN A 162 -6.76 7.45 -30.48
N LEU A 163 -6.49 6.62 -29.47
CA LEU A 163 -6.55 5.17 -29.62
C LEU A 163 -8.02 4.77 -29.72
N ALA A 164 -8.36 3.97 -30.71
CA ALA A 164 -9.72 3.48 -30.90
C ALA A 164 -9.70 1.96 -30.88
N GLY A 165 -10.66 1.36 -30.16
CA GLY A 165 -10.83 -0.10 -30.15
C GLY A 165 -9.71 -0.87 -29.45
N THR A 166 -8.91 -0.20 -28.61
CA THR A 166 -7.80 -0.84 -27.90
C THR A 166 -8.30 -1.78 -26.82
N GLU A 167 -7.88 -3.04 -26.92
CA GLU A 167 -8.22 -4.05 -25.94
C GLU A 167 -7.33 -3.91 -24.71
N THR A 168 -6.02 -3.86 -24.88
CA THR A 168 -5.10 -3.87 -23.73
C THR A 168 -3.99 -2.82 -23.87
N LEU A 169 -3.83 -2.01 -22.83
CA LEU A 169 -2.62 -1.23 -22.58
C LEU A 169 -1.93 -1.80 -21.34
N ARG A 170 -0.80 -2.48 -21.54
CA ARG A 170 -0.03 -3.16 -20.48
C ARG A 170 1.35 -2.52 -20.35
N LEU A 171 1.69 -2.08 -19.15
CA LEU A 171 2.99 -1.55 -18.78
C LEU A 171 3.53 -2.44 -17.65
N GLU A 172 4.51 -3.29 -17.94
CA GLU A 172 5.05 -4.28 -17.01
C GLU A 172 6.53 -4.05 -16.75
N ASP A 173 6.92 -3.95 -15.48
CA ASP A 173 8.30 -3.65 -15.06
C ASP A 173 8.89 -2.41 -15.75
N CYS A 174 8.04 -1.41 -16.02
CA CYS A 174 8.48 -0.18 -16.67
C CYS A 174 8.95 0.87 -15.65
N THR A 175 10.03 1.59 -16.00
CA THR A 175 10.55 2.69 -15.20
C THR A 175 10.35 3.99 -15.97
N PHE A 176 9.46 4.83 -15.48
CA PHE A 176 9.25 6.19 -15.97
C PHE A 176 9.99 7.17 -15.05
N ASP A 177 10.76 8.11 -15.60
CA ASP A 177 11.37 9.18 -14.79
C ASP A 177 10.44 10.40 -14.70
N ILE A 178 10.05 10.95 -15.85
CA ILE A 178 9.17 12.12 -15.96
C ILE A 178 7.95 11.78 -16.81
N ILE A 179 6.76 12.09 -16.27
CA ILE A 179 5.48 12.01 -16.97
C ILE A 179 4.90 13.42 -17.02
N GLU A 180 4.61 13.94 -18.21
CA GLU A 180 3.93 15.23 -18.35
C GLU A 180 2.41 15.12 -18.11
N GLU A 181 1.79 16.26 -17.80
CA GLU A 181 0.33 16.35 -17.76
C GLU A 181 -0.28 15.90 -19.10
N GLN A 182 -1.39 15.16 -19.04
CA GLN A 182 -2.12 14.69 -20.20
C GLN A 182 -1.31 13.76 -21.12
N ALA A 183 -0.26 13.12 -20.62
CA ALA A 183 0.48 12.06 -21.33
C ALA A 183 -0.45 11.00 -21.92
N PHE A 184 -1.48 10.60 -21.17
CA PHE A 184 -2.55 9.71 -21.60
C PHE A 184 -3.84 10.51 -21.66
N LYS A 185 -4.39 10.73 -22.86
CA LYS A 185 -5.57 11.59 -23.00
C LYS A 185 -6.63 11.03 -23.95
N LYS A 186 -7.87 10.96 -23.45
CA LYS A 186 -9.10 10.84 -24.26
C LYS A 186 -9.04 9.68 -25.26
N PHE A 187 -8.94 8.47 -24.73
CA PHE A 187 -9.11 7.23 -25.48
C PHE A 187 -9.86 6.21 -24.63
N ASP A 188 -10.27 5.11 -25.24
CA ASP A 188 -10.92 3.99 -24.58
C ASP A 188 -10.04 2.73 -24.62
N VAL A 189 -10.09 1.93 -23.55
CA VAL A 189 -9.37 0.66 -23.45
C VAL A 189 -10.15 -0.37 -22.62
N ASN A 190 -10.08 -1.66 -22.95
CA ASN A 190 -10.72 -2.68 -22.09
C ASN A 190 -9.93 -2.91 -20.79
N TYR A 191 -8.61 -3.07 -20.92
CA TYR A 191 -7.69 -3.39 -19.84
C TYR A 191 -6.55 -2.38 -19.78
N LEU A 192 -6.51 -1.60 -18.69
CA LEU A 192 -5.38 -0.74 -18.36
C LEU A 192 -4.62 -1.36 -17.20
N HIS A 193 -3.47 -1.96 -17.50
CA HIS A 193 -2.65 -2.68 -16.52
C HIS A 193 -1.27 -2.01 -16.38
N ILE A 194 -0.97 -1.50 -15.19
CA ILE A 194 0.36 -1.03 -14.81
C ILE A 194 0.85 -1.94 -13.69
N ILE A 195 1.84 -2.77 -14.00
CA ILE A 195 2.26 -3.88 -13.16
C ILE A 195 3.76 -3.75 -12.90
N ARG A 196 4.15 -3.63 -11.64
CA ARG A 196 5.51 -3.41 -11.18
C ARG A 196 6.13 -2.14 -11.80
N GLY A 197 7.38 -1.86 -11.46
CA GLY A 197 8.07 -0.66 -11.94
C GLY A 197 7.75 0.62 -11.17
N THR A 198 8.01 1.78 -11.79
CA THR A 198 7.97 3.10 -11.14
C THR A 198 7.36 4.18 -12.03
N LEU A 199 6.45 5.01 -11.51
CA LEU A 199 5.87 6.16 -12.22
C LEU A 199 6.54 7.49 -11.81
N GLY A 200 7.88 7.53 -11.84
CA GLY A 200 8.65 8.73 -11.52
C GLY A 200 8.57 9.20 -10.06
N SER A 201 9.23 10.33 -9.82
CA SER A 201 9.20 11.03 -8.53
C SER A 201 7.92 11.83 -8.30
N GLU A 202 7.22 12.18 -9.38
CA GLU A 202 5.95 12.90 -9.36
C GLU A 202 5.05 12.40 -10.49
N VAL A 203 3.79 12.12 -10.16
CA VAL A 203 2.72 11.89 -11.13
C VAL A 203 1.86 13.15 -11.12
N PRO A 204 1.97 14.01 -12.16
CA PRO A 204 1.31 15.31 -12.14
C PRO A 204 -0.21 15.17 -12.29
N SER A 205 -0.91 16.27 -11.99
CA SER A 205 -2.36 16.36 -12.18
C SER A 205 -2.71 16.04 -13.62
N ARG A 206 -3.75 15.22 -13.84
CA ARG A 206 -4.21 14.82 -15.18
C ARG A 206 -3.16 14.11 -16.02
N ALA A 207 -2.15 13.45 -15.43
CA ALA A 207 -1.24 12.58 -16.18
C ALA A 207 -1.99 11.54 -17.02
N ILE A 208 -3.00 10.91 -16.41
CA ILE A 208 -3.99 10.07 -17.07
C ILE A 208 -5.33 10.80 -17.04
N ASN A 209 -5.76 11.33 -18.19
CA ASN A 209 -6.89 12.24 -18.27
C ASN A 209 -7.98 11.76 -19.23
N ASP A 210 -9.20 11.69 -18.71
CA ASP A 210 -10.41 11.39 -19.50
C ASP A 210 -10.30 10.03 -20.22
N LEU A 211 -9.75 9.03 -19.53
CA LEU A 211 -9.58 7.68 -20.06
C LEU A 211 -10.81 6.82 -19.71
N GLU A 212 -11.46 6.23 -20.71
CA GLU A 212 -12.54 5.27 -20.48
C GLU A 212 -11.96 3.85 -20.42
N VAL A 213 -12.06 3.20 -19.25
CA VAL A 213 -11.61 1.82 -19.07
C VAL A 213 -12.84 0.92 -18.94
N LEU A 214 -13.05 -0.01 -19.88
CA LEU A 214 -14.32 -0.75 -19.99
C LEU A 214 -14.41 -1.97 -19.08
N THR A 215 -13.27 -2.53 -18.67
CA THR A 215 -13.23 -3.75 -17.84
C THR A 215 -12.39 -3.55 -16.58
N THR A 216 -11.07 -3.45 -16.70
CA THR A 216 -10.19 -3.47 -15.53
C THR A 216 -9.16 -2.35 -15.60
N PHE A 217 -9.12 -1.56 -14.52
CA PHE A 217 -7.99 -0.70 -14.21
C PHE A 217 -7.19 -1.34 -13.07
N ARG A 218 -5.93 -1.68 -13.32
CA ARG A 218 -5.04 -2.35 -12.36
C ARG A 218 -3.73 -1.60 -12.20
N LEU A 219 -3.45 -1.20 -10.96
CA LEU A 219 -2.13 -0.85 -10.45
C LEU A 219 -1.69 -1.98 -9.52
N ASP A 220 -0.59 -2.67 -9.84
CA ASP A 220 -0.10 -3.78 -9.04
C ASP A 220 1.42 -3.72 -8.85
N GLY A 221 1.91 -3.54 -7.62
CA GLY A 221 3.35 -3.54 -7.36
C GLY A 221 4.06 -2.26 -7.82
N VAL A 222 3.32 -1.19 -8.09
CA VAL A 222 3.87 0.05 -8.67
C VAL A 222 4.39 0.96 -7.57
N LYS A 223 5.58 1.54 -7.77
CA LYS A 223 6.11 2.59 -6.90
C LYS A 223 5.81 3.96 -7.49
N MET A 224 5.27 4.85 -6.67
CA MET A 224 4.91 6.22 -7.04
C MET A 224 5.51 7.18 -6.02
N GLY A 225 6.09 8.28 -6.50
CA GLY A 225 6.50 9.37 -5.64
C GLY A 225 5.30 10.19 -5.14
N ILE A 226 5.24 11.47 -5.51
CA ILE A 226 4.12 12.35 -5.19
C ILE A 226 3.03 12.16 -6.25
N VAL A 227 1.85 11.73 -5.85
CA VAL A 227 0.69 11.62 -6.75
C VAL A 227 -0.22 12.80 -6.51
N LYS A 228 -0.29 13.70 -7.50
CA LYS A 228 -1.06 14.95 -7.45
C LYS A 228 -2.57 14.71 -7.53
N SER A 229 -3.33 15.72 -7.10
CA SER A 229 -4.79 15.73 -7.22
C SER A 229 -5.25 15.48 -8.67
N SER A 230 -6.20 14.57 -8.84
CA SER A 230 -6.72 14.13 -10.15
C SER A 230 -5.62 13.68 -11.12
N ALA A 231 -4.52 13.09 -10.64
CA ALA A 231 -3.50 12.46 -11.48
C ALA A 231 -4.09 11.36 -12.36
N PHE A 232 -5.03 10.59 -11.81
CA PHE A 232 -5.76 9.53 -12.49
C PHE A 232 -7.23 9.91 -12.64
N VAL A 233 -7.63 10.38 -13.81
CA VAL A 233 -9.03 10.66 -14.18
C VAL A 233 -9.52 9.54 -15.11
N ILE A 234 -10.19 8.54 -14.52
CA ILE A 234 -10.58 7.30 -15.20
C ILE A 234 -12.09 7.09 -15.09
N LYS A 235 -12.73 6.72 -16.20
CA LYS A 235 -14.18 6.53 -16.30
C LYS A 235 -14.54 5.10 -16.63
N LYS A 236 -15.65 4.64 -16.04
CA LYS A 236 -16.34 3.37 -16.31
C LYS A 236 -15.61 2.04 -16.00
N PRO A 237 -14.51 1.94 -15.23
CA PRO A 237 -13.92 0.63 -14.94
C PRO A 237 -14.91 -0.23 -14.15
N LYS A 238 -15.16 -1.45 -14.63
CA LYS A 238 -15.95 -2.45 -13.89
C LYS A 238 -15.22 -2.96 -12.66
N THR A 239 -13.89 -2.98 -12.71
CA THR A 239 -13.04 -3.38 -11.60
C THR A 239 -11.86 -2.45 -11.49
N VAL A 240 -11.66 -1.89 -10.30
CA VAL A 240 -10.48 -1.11 -9.95
C VAL A 240 -9.67 -1.90 -8.95
N SER A 241 -8.40 -2.13 -9.24
CA SER A 241 -7.48 -2.85 -8.36
C SER A 241 -6.22 -2.03 -8.16
N ILE A 242 -6.00 -1.53 -6.96
CA ILE A 242 -4.77 -0.84 -6.53
C ILE A 242 -4.14 -1.69 -5.44
N GLN A 243 -3.10 -2.46 -5.79
CA GLN A 243 -2.54 -3.43 -4.87
C GLN A 243 -1.03 -3.49 -4.87
N ASN A 244 -0.45 -3.86 -3.72
CA ASN A 244 0.99 -4.01 -3.56
C ASN A 244 1.81 -2.75 -3.94
N CYS A 245 1.17 -1.58 -4.01
CA CYS A 245 1.82 -0.34 -4.42
C CYS A 245 2.51 0.34 -3.23
N VAL A 246 3.56 1.10 -3.53
CA VAL A 246 4.24 1.97 -2.56
C VAL A 246 4.09 3.41 -3.03
N ILE A 247 3.44 4.23 -2.23
CA ILE A 247 3.15 5.63 -2.55
C ILE A 247 3.81 6.54 -1.52
N GLU A 248 4.72 7.41 -1.97
CA GLU A 248 5.42 8.35 -1.08
C GLU A 248 4.49 9.45 -0.55
N SER A 249 3.65 10.02 -1.41
CA SER A 249 2.64 11.00 -1.00
C SER A 249 1.43 10.95 -1.91
N LEU A 250 0.24 10.90 -1.32
CA LEU A 250 -1.03 10.91 -2.05
C LEU A 250 -1.81 12.18 -1.68
N GLU A 251 -2.03 13.06 -2.67
CA GLU A 251 -2.83 14.27 -2.50
C GLU A 251 -4.34 13.97 -2.52
N ALA A 252 -5.14 14.96 -2.13
CA ALA A 252 -6.60 14.88 -2.14
C ALA A 252 -7.14 14.52 -3.53
N GLU A 253 -8.09 13.59 -3.62
CA GLU A 253 -8.72 13.18 -4.89
C GLU A 253 -7.72 12.81 -6.00
N ALA A 254 -6.54 12.29 -5.64
CA ALA A 254 -5.52 11.84 -6.61
C ALA A 254 -6.07 10.82 -7.63
N PHE A 255 -6.99 9.99 -7.17
CA PHE A 255 -7.78 9.06 -7.99
C PHE A 255 -9.20 9.63 -8.19
N ASP A 256 -9.47 10.30 -9.31
CA ASP A 256 -10.83 10.65 -9.76
C ASP A 256 -11.33 9.52 -10.66
N ILE A 257 -11.93 8.51 -10.04
CA ILE A 257 -12.35 7.28 -10.72
C ILE A 257 -13.86 7.13 -10.60
N ALA A 258 -14.55 7.12 -11.73
CA ALA A 258 -15.98 6.81 -11.80
C ALA A 258 -16.19 5.33 -12.15
N ALA A 259 -16.21 4.45 -11.15
CA ALA A 259 -16.25 3.00 -11.32
C ALA A 259 -17.67 2.44 -11.50
N THR A 260 -17.84 1.44 -12.36
CA THR A 260 -19.11 0.73 -12.59
C THR A 260 -19.20 -0.61 -11.84
N GLY A 261 -18.25 -0.87 -10.94
CA GLY A 261 -18.22 -2.07 -10.11
C GLY A 261 -17.26 -1.94 -8.93
N GLY A 262 -16.75 -3.07 -8.45
CA GLY A 262 -15.97 -3.15 -7.21
C GLY A 262 -14.60 -2.45 -7.27
N VAL A 263 -14.21 -1.86 -6.15
CA VAL A 263 -12.91 -1.20 -5.97
C VAL A 263 -12.11 -1.92 -4.88
N HIS A 264 -10.88 -2.30 -5.20
CA HIS A 264 -10.00 -3.04 -4.31
C HIS A 264 -8.70 -2.28 -4.09
N ILE A 265 -8.45 -1.87 -2.84
CA ILE A 265 -7.23 -1.19 -2.41
C ILE A 265 -6.57 -2.07 -1.35
N LYS A 266 -5.56 -2.86 -1.73
CA LYS A 266 -5.02 -3.93 -0.87
C LYS A 266 -3.50 -3.98 -0.79
N ASN A 267 -2.94 -4.31 0.37
CA ASN A 267 -1.49 -4.51 0.54
C ASN A 267 -0.63 -3.29 0.10
N ASN A 268 -1.15 -2.07 0.17
CA ASN A 268 -0.40 -0.88 -0.23
C ASN A 268 0.31 -0.27 0.98
N THR A 269 1.43 0.38 0.71
CA THR A 269 2.13 1.22 1.70
C THR A 269 1.99 2.68 1.31
N PHE A 270 1.34 3.48 2.16
CA PHE A 270 1.19 4.92 1.98
C PHE A 270 2.05 5.65 3.01
N LYS A 271 3.08 6.37 2.55
CA LYS A 271 3.94 7.11 3.48
C LYS A 271 3.30 8.40 3.96
N ASN A 272 2.70 9.18 3.08
CA ASN A 272 1.94 10.38 3.43
C ASN A 272 0.57 10.36 2.75
N LEU A 273 -0.51 10.43 3.53
CA LEU A 273 -1.88 10.56 3.03
C LEU A 273 -2.50 11.89 3.43
N VAL A 274 -2.92 12.67 2.43
CA VAL A 274 -3.62 13.94 2.62
C VAL A 274 -5.12 13.68 2.85
N THR A 275 -5.79 14.64 3.49
CA THR A 275 -7.24 14.65 3.68
C THR A 275 -7.97 14.40 2.35
N GLY A 276 -8.89 13.43 2.33
CA GLY A 276 -9.73 13.16 1.16
C GLY A 276 -9.01 12.50 -0.03
N SER A 277 -7.89 11.82 0.20
CA SER A 277 -7.10 11.15 -0.86
C SER A 277 -7.92 10.24 -1.78
N PHE A 278 -8.93 9.55 -1.22
CA PHE A 278 -9.77 8.59 -1.97
C PHE A 278 -11.18 9.09 -2.28
N LEU A 279 -11.50 10.34 -1.97
CA LEU A 279 -12.86 10.89 -2.18
C LEU A 279 -13.24 11.00 -3.67
N GLY A 280 -12.25 11.07 -4.57
CA GLY A 280 -12.48 11.09 -6.01
C GLY A 280 -12.98 9.76 -6.58
N ILE A 281 -12.94 8.68 -5.80
CA ILE A 281 -13.48 7.37 -6.22
C ILE A 281 -14.98 7.36 -5.95
N ARG A 282 -15.76 7.30 -7.04
CA ARG A 282 -17.23 7.37 -7.05
C ARG A 282 -17.83 6.26 -7.90
N ALA A 283 -19.08 5.91 -7.65
CA ALA A 283 -19.79 4.98 -8.51
C ALA A 283 -20.35 5.72 -9.73
N ASP A 284 -20.08 5.21 -10.93
CA ASP A 284 -20.79 5.62 -12.13
C ASP A 284 -22.13 4.89 -12.17
N ARG A 285 -23.15 5.57 -11.65
CA ARG A 285 -24.56 5.18 -11.81
C ARG A 285 -24.96 5.55 -13.22
N GLY A 286 -24.61 4.67 -14.17
CA GLY A 286 -24.94 4.86 -15.57
C GLY A 286 -26.39 5.32 -15.76
N ASN A 287 -26.63 6.12 -16.79
CA ASN A 287 -27.90 6.81 -17.07
C ASN A 287 -29.13 5.87 -17.29
N ASN A 288 -28.96 4.56 -17.12
CA ASN A 288 -30.02 3.57 -17.20
C ASN A 288 -30.73 3.53 -15.85
N GLY A 289 -31.91 4.15 -15.79
CA GLY A 289 -32.75 4.35 -14.59
C GLY A 289 -33.24 3.10 -13.84
N ILE A 290 -32.52 1.99 -13.91
CA ILE A 290 -32.66 0.85 -13.00
C ILE A 290 -31.82 1.17 -11.77
N LYS A 291 -32.49 1.72 -10.75
CA LYS A 291 -31.96 1.80 -9.39
C LYS A 291 -31.78 0.38 -8.87
N SER A 292 -30.67 -0.28 -9.24
CA SER A 292 -30.23 -1.43 -8.45
C SER A 292 -29.81 -0.87 -7.10
N GLU A 293 -30.51 -1.27 -6.03
CA GLU A 293 -30.16 -0.95 -4.65
C GLU A 293 -28.83 -1.61 -4.21
N SER A 294 -28.13 -2.30 -5.12
CA SER A 294 -26.82 -2.88 -4.88
C SER A 294 -25.76 -1.77 -4.87
N TYR A 295 -25.35 -1.36 -3.68
CA TYR A 295 -24.10 -0.64 -3.49
C TYR A 295 -22.94 -1.48 -4.04
N TYR A 296 -21.94 -0.82 -4.63
CA TYR A 296 -20.70 -1.50 -4.98
C TYR A 296 -19.83 -1.61 -3.73
N ASP A 297 -19.01 -2.66 -3.65
CA ASP A 297 -18.07 -2.80 -2.54
C ASP A 297 -16.78 -2.02 -2.83
N ILE A 298 -16.31 -1.28 -1.82
CA ILE A 298 -14.94 -0.74 -1.81
C ILE A 298 -14.17 -1.37 -0.65
N THR A 299 -13.17 -2.18 -0.99
CA THR A 299 -12.37 -2.89 0.02
C THR A 299 -11.05 -2.16 0.24
N PHE A 300 -10.76 -1.77 1.48
CA PHE A 300 -9.49 -1.20 1.90
C PHE A 300 -8.85 -2.12 2.94
N THR A 301 -8.01 -3.05 2.49
CA THR A 301 -7.53 -4.14 3.35
C THR A 301 -6.02 -4.27 3.38
N ASN A 302 -5.43 -4.52 4.55
CA ASN A 302 -3.99 -4.82 4.66
C ASN A 302 -3.09 -3.67 4.19
N ASN A 303 -3.55 -2.42 4.33
CA ASN A 303 -2.77 -1.25 3.92
C ASN A 303 -1.97 -0.70 5.11
N THR A 304 -0.73 -0.31 4.85
CA THR A 304 0.17 0.31 5.83
C THR A 304 0.19 1.82 5.67
N LEU A 305 -0.07 2.54 6.76
CA LEU A 305 -0.11 4.00 6.82
C LEU A 305 1.01 4.51 7.74
N ASN A 306 1.86 5.41 7.26
CA ASN A 306 2.91 6.01 8.11
C ASN A 306 2.49 7.36 8.67
N ASN A 307 2.20 8.32 7.78
CA ASN A 307 1.71 9.66 8.10
C ASN A 307 0.38 9.88 7.38
N PHE A 308 -0.58 10.45 8.10
CA PHE A 308 -1.92 10.67 7.57
C PHE A 308 -2.54 11.90 8.22
N GLU A 309 -3.30 12.65 7.42
CA GLU A 309 -4.14 13.74 7.91
C GLU A 309 -5.52 13.24 8.36
N GLU A 310 -6.28 14.14 8.97
CA GLU A 310 -7.67 13.90 9.33
C GLU A 310 -8.54 13.68 8.07
N GLY A 311 -9.37 12.66 8.05
CA GLY A 311 -10.19 12.29 6.90
C GLY A 311 -9.38 11.77 5.71
N SER A 312 -8.19 11.23 5.92
CA SER A 312 -7.34 10.68 4.85
C SER A 312 -7.96 9.46 4.15
N VAL A 313 -8.63 8.58 4.88
CA VAL A 313 -9.28 7.36 4.35
C VAL A 313 -10.80 7.50 4.44
N MET A 314 -11.33 8.40 3.62
CA MET A 314 -12.77 8.58 3.45
C MET A 314 -13.21 8.08 2.07
N PHE A 315 -14.36 7.42 2.04
CA PHE A 315 -15.00 6.95 0.81
C PHE A 315 -16.41 7.52 0.69
N ASN A 316 -16.91 7.63 -0.55
CA ASN A 316 -18.31 7.99 -0.77
C ASN A 316 -19.24 6.84 -0.37
N ARG A 317 -19.88 6.96 0.79
CA ARG A 317 -20.79 5.95 1.35
C ARG A 317 -22.17 5.96 0.70
N ASP A 318 -22.53 7.01 -0.04
CA ASP A 318 -23.77 7.01 -0.81
C ASP A 318 -23.69 6.04 -1.99
N ASP A 319 -22.47 5.81 -2.49
CA ASP A 319 -22.18 5.03 -3.69
C ASP A 319 -21.62 3.64 -3.37
N PHE A 320 -20.83 3.52 -2.31
CA PHE A 320 -20.16 2.28 -1.94
C PHE A 320 -20.45 1.84 -0.51
N GLN A 321 -20.39 0.53 -0.29
CA GLN A 321 -20.26 -0.06 1.05
C GLN A 321 -18.77 -0.28 1.35
N PRO A 322 -18.15 0.55 2.23
CA PRO A 322 -16.73 0.41 2.55
C PRO A 322 -16.49 -0.78 3.48
N ILE A 323 -15.60 -1.67 3.04
CA ILE A 323 -15.07 -2.79 3.84
C ILE A 323 -13.63 -2.45 4.16
N ILE A 324 -13.40 -1.94 5.37
CA ILE A 324 -12.08 -1.54 5.86
C ILE A 324 -11.64 -2.61 6.85
N ASP A 325 -10.48 -3.22 6.63
CA ASP A 325 -9.95 -4.29 7.50
C ASP A 325 -8.43 -4.28 7.52
N ASN A 326 -7.81 -4.75 8.60
CA ASN A 326 -6.36 -4.93 8.71
C ASN A 326 -5.55 -3.68 8.30
N VAL A 327 -5.96 -2.49 8.72
CA VAL A 327 -5.22 -1.25 8.45
C VAL A 327 -4.08 -1.12 9.45
N ILE A 328 -2.85 -1.15 8.95
CA ILE A 328 -1.64 -1.13 9.76
C ILE A 328 -1.16 0.31 9.89
N ILE A 329 -1.08 0.82 11.10
CA ILE A 329 -0.38 2.07 11.40
C ILE A 329 1.07 1.74 11.71
N ASN A 330 1.99 2.24 10.89
CA ASN A 330 3.42 2.00 11.03
C ASN A 330 4.04 2.90 12.11
N ARG A 331 3.50 2.81 13.32
CA ARG A 331 3.93 3.53 14.53
C ARG A 331 3.78 2.61 15.73
N THR A 332 4.59 2.84 16.75
CA THR A 332 4.51 2.12 18.02
C THR A 332 3.18 2.40 18.68
N CYS A 333 2.48 1.37 19.15
CA CYS A 333 1.19 1.48 19.82
C CYS A 333 1.28 2.38 21.07
N ASP A 334 0.35 3.32 21.21
CA ASP A 334 0.25 4.19 22.39
C ASP A 334 -1.22 4.42 22.75
N CYS A 335 -1.58 4.08 23.99
CA CYS A 335 -2.92 4.19 24.55
C CYS A 335 -3.57 5.58 24.37
N THR A 336 -2.76 6.64 24.38
CA THR A 336 -3.25 8.01 24.24
C THR A 336 -3.67 8.33 22.80
N TYR A 337 -3.03 7.69 21.82
CA TYR A 337 -3.20 8.01 20.42
C TYR A 337 -4.12 7.06 19.66
N LEU A 338 -4.42 5.85 20.16
CA LEU A 338 -5.27 4.88 19.45
C LEU A 338 -6.62 5.47 18.99
N LYS A 339 -7.36 6.09 19.92
CA LYS A 339 -8.66 6.72 19.62
C LYS A 339 -8.51 7.91 18.68
N THR A 340 -7.45 8.69 18.85
CA THR A 340 -7.13 9.84 18.00
C THR A 340 -6.82 9.40 16.58
N TRP A 341 -6.02 8.34 16.39
CA TRP A 341 -5.69 7.81 15.07
C TRP A 341 -6.92 7.28 14.35
N MET A 342 -7.76 6.50 15.04
CA MET A 342 -9.00 5.99 14.46
C MET A 342 -9.92 7.14 13.99
N ASN A 343 -10.12 8.14 14.85
CA ASN A 343 -10.93 9.31 14.52
C ASN A 343 -10.33 10.14 13.40
N ASN A 344 -9.00 10.30 13.37
CA ASN A 344 -8.32 11.05 12.33
C ASN A 344 -8.41 10.31 10.99
N ILE A 345 -8.17 9.01 10.92
CA ILE A 345 -8.25 8.26 9.65
C ILE A 345 -9.68 8.32 9.07
N LEU A 346 -10.69 8.20 9.92
CA LEU A 346 -12.11 8.10 9.55
C LEU A 346 -12.94 9.34 9.93
N ASN A 347 -12.40 10.55 9.75
CA ASN A 347 -13.10 11.77 10.14
C ASN A 347 -14.16 12.23 9.12
N TYR A 348 -15.33 11.58 9.10
CA TYR A 348 -16.44 11.96 8.22
C TYR A 348 -17.12 13.30 8.58
N THR A 349 -16.75 13.96 9.69
CA THR A 349 -17.31 15.29 10.03
C THR A 349 -16.85 16.37 9.05
N ILE A 350 -15.70 16.16 8.39
CA ILE A 350 -15.13 17.07 7.39
C ILE A 350 -15.80 16.86 6.02
N TYR A 351 -16.47 15.71 5.81
CA TYR A 351 -17.10 15.32 4.54
C TYR A 351 -18.01 16.40 3.92
N PRO A 352 -18.88 17.12 4.66
CA PRO A 352 -19.73 18.17 4.08
C PRO A 352 -18.95 19.35 3.48
N ARG A 353 -17.68 19.56 3.86
CA ARG A 353 -16.84 20.62 3.26
C ARG A 353 -16.49 20.32 1.80
N PHE A 354 -16.32 19.05 1.46
CA PHE A 354 -16.01 18.60 0.10
C PHE A 354 -17.27 18.53 -0.78
N TYR A 355 -18.40 18.17 -0.19
CA TYR A 355 -19.68 18.01 -0.89
C TYR A 355 -20.66 19.17 -0.66
N ARG A 356 -20.24 20.40 -0.99
CA ARG A 356 -21.10 21.61 -0.85
C ARG A 356 -22.32 21.64 -1.78
N SER A 357 -22.45 20.74 -2.75
CA SER A 357 -23.55 20.76 -3.74
C SER A 357 -24.70 19.77 -3.47
N LEU A 358 -24.58 18.88 -2.49
CA LEU A 358 -25.66 17.95 -2.16
C LEU A 358 -26.71 18.67 -1.31
N SER A 359 -27.88 18.87 -1.92
CA SER A 359 -29.03 19.56 -1.35
C SER A 359 -29.34 19.11 0.09
N THR A 360 -29.85 20.05 0.88
CA THR A 360 -30.29 19.97 2.28
C THR A 360 -31.26 18.83 2.65
N ARG A 361 -31.59 17.92 1.73
CA ARG A 361 -32.35 16.68 1.99
C ARG A 361 -31.49 15.47 2.38
N ALA A 362 -30.19 15.44 2.08
CA ALA A 362 -29.32 14.29 2.37
C ALA A 362 -28.77 14.24 3.81
N VAL A 363 -29.04 15.25 4.64
CA VAL A 363 -28.58 15.29 6.05
C VAL A 363 -29.44 14.40 6.98
N ARG A 364 -30.54 13.83 6.48
CA ARG A 364 -31.40 12.92 7.26
C ARG A 364 -30.98 11.47 7.05
N LYS A 365 -30.42 10.88 8.12
CA LYS A 365 -29.94 9.48 8.28
C LYS A 365 -28.57 9.17 7.69
N MET A 366 -27.54 9.80 8.24
CA MET A 366 -26.22 9.16 8.33
C MET A 366 -26.09 8.49 9.71
N ASN A 367 -26.99 7.55 10.01
CA ASN A 367 -26.69 6.52 11.02
C ASN A 367 -25.76 5.55 10.32
N PHE A 368 -24.50 5.95 10.22
CA PHE A 368 -23.48 5.06 9.74
C PHE A 368 -23.22 4.00 10.80
N ASP A 369 -23.27 2.74 10.39
CA ASP A 369 -22.72 1.68 11.21
C ASP A 369 -21.27 2.06 11.55
N ALA A 370 -20.98 2.09 12.84
CA ALA A 370 -19.65 2.37 13.34
C ALA A 370 -18.72 1.33 12.70
N ILE A 371 -17.67 1.78 12.03
CA ILE A 371 -16.63 0.88 11.53
C ILE A 371 -16.09 0.14 12.76
N GLU A 372 -16.07 -1.18 12.69
CA GLU A 372 -15.66 -2.02 13.82
C GLU A 372 -14.24 -1.64 14.27
N GLU A 373 -14.03 -1.47 15.57
CA GLU A 373 -12.73 -1.09 16.16
C GLU A 373 -11.63 -2.13 15.87
N ARG A 374 -12.02 -3.34 15.47
CA ARG A 374 -11.15 -4.47 15.07
C ARG A 374 -10.37 -4.26 13.77
N THR A 375 -10.62 -3.15 13.09
CA THR A 375 -10.09 -2.83 11.76
C THR A 375 -8.62 -2.41 11.79
N PHE A 376 -8.14 -1.88 12.92
CA PHE A 376 -6.85 -1.19 12.99
C PHE A 376 -5.79 -1.97 13.79
N MET A 377 -4.55 -1.88 13.31
CA MET A 377 -3.37 -2.51 13.91
C MET A 377 -2.25 -1.49 14.07
N CYS A 378 -1.40 -1.66 15.08
CA CYS A 378 -0.18 -0.88 15.30
C CYS A 378 1.00 -1.82 15.61
N ILE A 379 2.20 -1.24 15.73
CA ILE A 379 3.43 -2.00 15.97
C ILE A 379 3.72 -2.01 17.47
N ASP A 380 4.01 -3.19 18.03
CA ASP A 380 4.54 -3.35 19.38
C ASP A 380 6.04 -3.05 19.45
N ASP A 381 6.59 -2.85 20.65
CA ASP A 381 8.04 -2.70 20.90
C ASP A 381 8.86 -3.85 20.31
N SER A 382 8.23 -5.03 20.19
CA SER A 382 8.80 -6.25 19.60
C SER A 382 8.69 -6.34 18.07
N THR A 383 8.25 -5.28 17.38
CA THR A 383 7.96 -5.21 15.93
C THR A 383 6.80 -6.10 15.43
N ASN A 384 6.07 -6.72 16.35
CA ASN A 384 4.87 -7.48 16.01
C ASN A 384 3.67 -6.56 15.76
N TYR A 385 2.81 -6.92 14.82
CA TYR A 385 1.55 -6.20 14.59
C TYR A 385 0.50 -6.67 15.60
N LEU A 386 -0.03 -5.74 16.39
CA LEU A 386 -1.10 -5.98 17.35
C LEU A 386 -2.34 -5.19 16.96
N ARG A 387 -3.51 -5.77 17.19
CA ARG A 387 -4.79 -5.08 16.99
C ARG A 387 -5.02 -4.06 18.10
N PHE A 388 -5.76 -3.00 17.78
CA PHE A 388 -6.03 -1.92 18.73
C PHE A 388 -6.80 -2.40 19.96
N ASP A 389 -7.79 -3.28 19.77
CA ASP A 389 -8.62 -3.84 20.86
C ASP A 389 -7.79 -4.74 21.79
N GLU A 390 -6.94 -5.58 21.22
CA GLU A 390 -6.01 -6.43 21.97
C GLU A 390 -5.00 -5.60 22.78
N PHE A 391 -4.43 -4.55 22.17
CA PHE A 391 -3.49 -3.66 22.85
C PHE A 391 -4.18 -2.82 23.94
N GLU A 392 -5.39 -2.28 23.69
CA GLU A 392 -6.14 -1.50 24.68
C GLU A 392 -6.49 -2.36 25.90
N ALA A 393 -6.95 -3.60 25.67
CA ALA A 393 -7.31 -4.53 26.74
C ALA A 393 -6.11 -4.90 27.62
N THR A 394 -4.94 -5.16 27.02
CA THR A 394 -3.75 -5.65 27.72
C THR A 394 -2.93 -4.55 28.41
N ASN A 395 -2.71 -3.42 27.73
CA ASN A 395 -1.76 -2.41 28.19
C ASN A 395 -2.42 -1.14 28.76
N CYS A 396 -3.62 -0.77 28.29
CA CYS A 396 -4.22 0.52 28.64
C CYS A 396 -5.12 0.47 29.89
N THR A 397 -5.79 -0.67 30.14
CA THR A 397 -6.70 -0.82 31.29
C THR A 397 -5.98 -0.87 32.64
N LEU A 398 -4.75 -1.41 32.67
CA LEU A 398 -3.95 -1.52 33.89
C LEU A 398 -3.44 -0.16 34.40
N SER A 399 -3.08 0.79 33.52
CA SER A 399 -2.53 2.07 33.95
C SER A 399 -3.52 2.92 34.76
N SER A 400 -4.81 2.89 34.40
CA SER A 400 -5.84 3.64 35.14
C SER A 400 -6.17 2.96 36.47
N SER A 401 -6.33 1.63 36.46
CA SER A 401 -6.64 0.86 37.67
C SER A 401 -5.52 0.92 38.72
N ILE A 402 -4.25 0.86 38.31
CA ILE A 402 -3.10 0.97 39.21
C ILE A 402 -3.04 2.34 39.90
N MET A 403 -3.37 3.44 39.20
CA MET A 403 -3.43 4.76 39.82
C MET A 403 -4.53 4.86 40.88
N TYR A 404 -5.70 4.27 40.64
CA TYR A 404 -6.76 4.19 41.66
C TYR A 404 -6.37 3.28 42.83
N LEU A 405 -5.68 2.17 42.57
CA LEU A 405 -5.17 1.28 43.60
C LEU A 405 -4.11 1.97 44.48
N LEU A 406 -3.20 2.75 43.88
CA LEU A 406 -2.21 3.55 44.60
C LEU A 406 -2.87 4.66 45.42
N LEU A 407 -3.85 5.37 44.87
CA LEU A 407 -4.64 6.37 45.62
C LEU A 407 -5.39 5.74 46.79
N ALA A 408 -6.01 4.57 46.58
CA ALA A 408 -6.68 3.83 47.64
C ALA A 408 -5.69 3.39 48.73
N ALA A 409 -4.52 2.87 48.35
CA ALA A 409 -3.48 2.45 49.30
C ALA A 409 -2.93 3.63 50.11
N VAL A 410 -2.65 4.77 49.46
CA VAL A 410 -2.21 6.01 50.14
C VAL A 410 -3.31 6.53 51.07
N GLY A 411 -4.57 6.54 50.63
CA GLY A 411 -5.71 6.89 51.47
C GLY A 411 -5.82 6.01 52.72
N LEU A 412 -5.61 4.70 52.56
CA LEU A 412 -5.61 3.73 53.66
C LEU A 412 -4.48 4.00 54.66
N ILE A 413 -3.27 4.32 54.18
CA ILE A 413 -2.13 4.69 55.02
C ILE A 413 -2.42 5.97 55.82
N VAL A 414 -3.02 6.99 55.20
CA VAL A 414 -3.39 8.25 55.89
C VAL A 414 -4.44 8.00 56.97
N ILE A 415 -5.45 7.18 56.70
CA ILE A 415 -6.46 6.79 57.69
C ILE A 415 -5.80 6.04 58.86
N LEU A 416 -4.90 5.10 58.57
CA LEU A 416 -4.16 4.35 59.60
C LEU A 416 -3.32 5.28 60.49
N ALA A 417 -2.62 6.24 59.88
CA ALA A 417 -1.86 7.24 60.63
C ALA A 417 -2.76 8.12 61.52
N PHE A 418 -3.95 8.49 61.03
CA PHE A 418 -4.92 9.27 61.81
C PHE A 418 -5.47 8.48 62.99
N VAL A 419 -5.81 7.20 62.79
CA VAL A 419 -6.27 6.29 63.85
C VAL A 419 -5.18 6.09 64.90
N ILE A 420 -3.93 5.84 64.49
CA ILE A 420 -2.80 5.75 65.40
C ILE A 420 -2.60 7.06 66.17
N GLY A 421 -2.73 8.21 65.50
CA GLY A 421 -2.67 9.53 66.14
C GLY A 421 -3.77 9.72 67.19
N ILE A 422 -5.00 9.31 66.91
CA ILE A 422 -6.12 9.35 67.87
C ILE A 422 -5.83 8.41 69.05
N ILE A 423 -5.36 7.18 68.80
CA ILE A 423 -5.03 6.22 69.87
C ILE A 423 -3.94 6.81 70.78
N ILE A 424 -2.87 7.37 70.22
CA ILE A 424 -1.80 8.01 70.99
C ILE A 424 -2.33 9.19 71.81
N TRP A 425 -3.20 10.02 71.21
CA TRP A 425 -3.82 11.14 71.92
C TRP A 425 -4.71 10.67 73.08
N TYR A 426 -5.55 9.66 72.87
CA TYR A 426 -6.40 9.05 73.90
C TYR A 426 -5.58 8.41 75.02
N CYS A 427 -4.53 7.67 74.69
CA CYS A 427 -3.62 7.07 75.66
C CYS A 427 -2.86 8.14 76.47
N ARG A 428 -2.52 9.28 75.86
CA ARG A 428 -1.82 10.38 76.53
C ARG A 428 -2.75 11.18 77.45
N GLU A 429 -4.02 11.31 77.11
CA GLU A 429 -5.00 12.05 77.92
C GLU A 429 -5.50 11.22 79.12
N ASN A 430 -5.65 9.90 78.97
CA ASN A 430 -6.05 9.01 80.07
C ASN A 430 -4.90 8.45 80.93
N GLY A 431 -3.63 8.59 80.52
CA GLY A 431 -2.47 8.10 81.27
C GLY A 431 -1.99 9.00 82.42
N GLY A 432 -2.72 10.06 82.77
CA GLY A 432 -2.27 11.11 83.70
C GLY A 432 -2.66 10.95 85.18
N GLN A 433 -3.16 9.79 85.63
CA GLN A 433 -3.69 9.66 87.01
C GLN A 433 -3.28 8.38 87.77
N ASP A 434 -2.02 7.95 87.70
CA ASP A 434 -1.50 7.02 88.70
C ASP A 434 -0.64 7.76 89.74
N ARG A 435 -1.29 8.02 90.89
CA ARG A 435 -0.68 8.57 92.11
C ARG A 435 0.26 7.55 92.74
N TRP A 436 1.54 7.90 92.83
CA TRP A 436 2.55 7.15 93.58
C TRP A 436 2.28 7.26 95.10
N MET A 437 2.03 6.14 95.77
CA MET A 437 2.05 6.01 97.24
C MET A 437 3.47 5.66 97.70
N SER A 438 4.02 6.47 98.61
CA SER A 438 5.32 6.27 99.26
C SER A 438 5.18 5.37 100.49
N VAL A 439 6.04 4.36 100.60
CA VAL A 439 6.27 3.59 101.83
C VAL A 439 7.76 3.66 102.18
N PRO A 440 8.13 3.92 103.46
CA PRO A 440 9.52 4.11 103.87
C PRO A 440 10.13 2.81 104.42
N THR A 441 11.33 2.44 103.98
CA THR A 441 12.23 1.56 104.76
C THR A 441 13.69 1.90 104.45
N SER A 442 14.30 2.59 105.41
CA SER A 442 15.59 2.31 106.05
C SER A 442 16.66 1.56 105.24
N ALA A 443 17.81 2.22 105.09
CA ALA A 443 19.11 1.64 104.74
C ALA A 443 19.61 0.61 105.80
N PRO A 444 20.68 -0.16 105.52
CA PRO A 444 22.02 0.40 105.66
C PRO A 444 23.01 0.01 104.53
N ASP A 445 23.66 1.05 104.01
CA ASP A 445 25.10 1.25 103.95
C ASP A 445 26.04 0.02 104.03
N VAL A 446 26.74 -0.27 102.92
CA VAL A 446 28.15 -0.72 102.94
C VAL A 446 28.90 -0.15 101.72
N VAL A 447 29.50 1.02 101.92
CA VAL A 447 30.92 1.33 101.67
C VAL A 447 31.67 0.47 100.63
N SER A 448 32.15 1.12 99.55
CA SER A 448 33.57 1.19 99.15
C SER A 448 33.70 1.89 97.79
N GLN A 449 33.92 3.21 97.77
CA GLN A 449 35.22 3.82 97.39
C GLN A 449 35.94 3.12 96.22
N LYS A 450 36.07 3.80 95.07
CA LYS A 450 37.37 4.38 94.61
C LYS A 450 37.23 5.16 93.28
N ASN A 451 37.34 6.48 93.39
CA ASN A 451 38.04 7.47 92.54
C ASN A 451 38.22 7.30 91.02
N GLY A 452 37.99 8.41 90.31
CA GLY A 452 38.71 8.82 89.09
C GLY A 452 37.77 9.28 87.97
N VAL A 453 37.38 10.54 87.83
CA VAL A 453 38.14 11.73 87.37
C VAL A 453 38.60 11.63 85.90
N ILE A 454 38.00 12.53 85.09
CA ILE A 454 38.44 13.14 83.81
C ILE A 454 38.44 12.27 82.53
N GLY A 455 37.61 12.68 81.57
CA GLY A 455 38.14 13.12 80.27
C GLY A 455 37.59 12.49 78.99
N ARG A 456 36.89 13.33 78.23
CA ARG A 456 37.18 13.66 76.81
C ARG A 456 36.69 12.71 75.70
N ASN A 457 35.73 13.25 74.93
CA ASN A 457 35.45 13.15 73.49
C ASN A 457 35.92 11.92 72.70
N GLY A 458 34.97 11.30 72.00
CA GLY A 458 35.24 10.52 70.80
C GLY A 458 34.07 9.66 70.37
N SER A 459 33.35 10.14 69.34
CA SER A 459 32.82 9.39 68.20
C SER A 459 32.18 7.99 68.36
N THR A 460 31.08 7.85 67.61
CA THR A 460 30.57 6.65 66.90
C THR A 460 29.74 5.61 67.66
N GLN A 461 28.50 5.50 67.16
CA GLN A 461 27.70 4.27 66.95
C GLN A 461 27.36 3.42 68.17
N SER A 462 26.19 3.71 68.75
CA SER A 462 25.48 2.80 69.67
C SER A 462 24.55 1.86 68.90
N ALA A 463 24.87 0.56 69.00
CA ALA A 463 24.07 -0.60 68.59
C ALA A 463 22.79 -0.77 69.44
N PRO A 464 21.82 -1.61 69.00
CA PRO A 464 20.59 -1.88 69.75
C PRO A 464 20.81 -2.98 70.79
N VAL A 465 20.17 -2.86 71.97
CA VAL A 465 20.20 -3.91 73.00
C VAL A 465 18.81 -4.52 73.15
N ASP A 466 18.80 -5.80 72.83
CA ASP A 466 17.75 -6.82 72.83
C ASP A 466 17.33 -7.18 74.27
N SER A 467 16.05 -7.02 74.62
CA SER A 467 15.51 -7.34 75.94
C SER A 467 15.00 -8.78 75.99
N ARG A 468 15.88 -9.70 76.41
CA ARG A 468 15.51 -11.09 76.74
C ARG A 468 14.83 -11.17 78.11
N ILE A 469 13.57 -11.58 78.09
CA ILE A 469 12.78 -11.98 79.26
C ILE A 469 13.09 -13.46 79.54
N THR A 470 13.71 -13.74 80.68
CA THR A 470 13.90 -15.09 81.21
C THR A 470 12.76 -15.46 82.14
N MET A 471 12.01 -16.51 81.80
CA MET A 471 11.00 -17.15 82.65
C MET A 471 11.62 -18.41 83.28
N VAL A 472 11.52 -18.54 84.60
CA VAL A 472 11.98 -19.71 85.37
C VAL A 472 10.77 -20.60 85.67
N VAL A 473 10.80 -21.84 85.19
CA VAL A 473 9.77 -22.87 85.41
C VAL A 473 10.31 -23.92 86.40
N PRO A 474 9.54 -24.36 87.40
CA PRO A 474 10.02 -25.26 88.45
C PRO A 474 9.81 -26.72 88.01
N ASP A 475 10.66 -27.21 87.12
CA ASP A 475 10.88 -28.64 86.94
C ASP A 475 12.22 -28.79 86.22
N GLY A 476 13.24 -29.27 86.93
CA GLY A 476 14.66 -29.19 86.57
C GLY A 476 15.10 -29.98 85.34
N ARG A 477 14.54 -29.69 84.15
CA ARG A 477 15.00 -30.18 82.85
C ARG A 477 14.92 -29.07 81.80
N LEU A 478 16.08 -28.70 81.26
CA LEU A 478 16.22 -27.74 80.15
C LEU A 478 15.89 -28.45 78.83
N TYR A 479 14.84 -28.00 78.14
CA TYR A 479 14.63 -28.29 76.71
C TYR A 479 14.95 -27.04 75.90
N ARG A 480 15.75 -27.23 74.85
CA ARG A 480 16.22 -26.19 73.91
C ARG A 480 15.46 -26.39 72.61
N GLU A 481 14.57 -25.46 72.28
CA GLU A 481 13.77 -25.49 71.06
C GLU A 481 14.61 -25.20 69.80
N THR A 482 14.30 -25.91 68.73
CA THR A 482 14.62 -25.53 67.35
C THR A 482 13.36 -25.68 66.50
N GLU A 483 12.91 -24.56 65.94
CA GLU A 483 11.96 -24.40 64.83
C GLU A 483 10.47 -24.66 65.06
N PHE A 484 9.68 -23.59 64.84
CA PHE A 484 8.23 -23.62 64.65
C PHE A 484 7.92 -23.76 63.16
N HIS A 485 7.35 -24.90 62.76
CA HIS A 485 6.65 -25.04 61.49
C HIS A 485 5.16 -24.80 61.73
N VAL A 486 4.58 -23.80 61.07
CA VAL A 486 3.12 -23.63 61.00
C VAL A 486 2.63 -24.20 59.67
N ILE A 487 1.97 -25.35 59.73
CA ILE A 487 1.18 -25.90 58.62
C ILE A 487 -0.22 -25.31 58.75
N VAL A 488 -0.71 -24.63 57.72
CA VAL A 488 -2.10 -24.18 57.63
C VAL A 488 -2.86 -25.21 56.79
N GLU A 489 -3.59 -26.12 57.45
CA GLU A 489 -4.60 -26.93 56.77
C GLU A 489 -5.85 -26.08 56.48
N LYS A 490 -6.28 -26.15 55.21
CA LYS A 490 -7.40 -25.42 54.62
C LYS A 490 -8.68 -26.22 54.85
N ALA A 491 -9.67 -25.65 55.54
CA ALA A 491 -11.03 -26.20 55.61
C ALA A 491 -11.99 -25.33 54.80
N GLU A 492 -12.62 -25.91 53.78
CA GLU A 492 -13.67 -25.26 52.97
C GLU A 492 -15.04 -25.53 53.60
N PRO A 493 -15.93 -24.52 53.71
CA PRO A 493 -17.28 -24.71 54.25
C PRO A 493 -18.26 -25.19 53.17
N LEU A 494 -18.90 -26.33 53.44
CA LEU A 494 -20.12 -26.80 52.77
C LEU A 494 -21.32 -25.98 53.24
N THR A 495 -21.97 -25.27 52.33
CA THR A 495 -23.31 -24.70 52.54
C THR A 495 -24.35 -25.58 51.86
N THR A 496 -25.15 -26.27 52.67
CA THR A 496 -26.39 -26.94 52.27
C THR A 496 -27.52 -26.42 53.12
N GLU A 497 -28.39 -25.59 52.54
CA GLU A 497 -29.79 -25.33 52.91
C GLU A 497 -30.46 -24.71 51.67
N LEU A 498 -31.70 -25.00 51.27
CA LEU A 498 -32.69 -26.05 51.53
C LEU A 498 -33.72 -25.91 50.39
#